data_AF-A0A957LFJ0-F1
#
_entry.id   AF-A0A957LFJ0-F1
#
_cell.length_a   1.000
_cell.length_b   1.000
_cell.length_c   1.000
_cell.angle_alpha   90.00
_cell.angle_beta   90.00
_cell.angle_gamma   90.00
#
_symmetry.space_group_name_H-M   'P 1'
#
loop_
_entity.id
_entity.type
_entity.pdbx_description
1 polymer ?
#
loop_
_entity_poly.entity_id
_entity_poly.type
_entity_poly.pdbx_seq_one_letter_code
_entity_poly.pdbx_strand_id
1 'polypeptide(L)'
;MRTHIWMALLAVLIGLPLWWFTAGANVDPAVAIPQFSHQSGYYEQAITLSVRSPARRAAVLLTTDGRTPTTADRLTEPLVLSGQQVAAVKSRLLWPDGLLGPVVAQTYFVNLQTALPVLNLTVEPDDLWDETVGIYVNTAGRGADWERPGTAVFFDPIAQNGWVETIGLRLHGGGSRAFEKKSLRLYFRDERLVYPLFGEVGAMEFRQLVVHSGGQDLGEFALSWTLLRDQLASELAQEMGLYSPRSRPVLLFINGQPWGIYLLRDRPNERFLRDQYG
;
A
#
# COMPACT_ATOMS: atom_id res chain seq x y z
N MET A 1 19.49 -1.27 17.74
CA MET A 1 19.62 -1.86 16.39
C MET A 1 18.53 -2.90 16.22
N ARG A 2 17.37 -2.52 15.68
CA ARG A 2 16.37 -3.49 15.22
C ARG A 2 16.69 -3.76 13.76
N THR A 3 16.97 -5.02 13.44
CA THR A 3 17.18 -5.51 12.08
C THR A 3 15.90 -5.31 11.28
N HIS A 4 15.89 -4.34 10.35
CA HIS A 4 14.88 -4.28 9.30
C HIS A 4 15.13 -5.48 8.39
N ILE A 5 14.23 -6.46 8.45
CA ILE A 5 14.28 -7.66 7.62
C ILE A 5 13.89 -7.20 6.21
N TRP A 6 14.81 -7.31 5.26
CA TRP A 6 14.48 -7.29 3.84
C TRP A 6 13.51 -8.43 3.58
N MET A 7 12.22 -8.14 3.46
CA MET A 7 11.30 -9.11 2.88
C MET A 7 11.55 -9.12 1.38
N ALA A 8 12.46 -10.00 0.96
CA ALA A 8 12.35 -10.53 -0.39
C ALA A 8 10.95 -11.14 -0.48
N LEU A 9 10.07 -10.54 -1.29
CA LEU A 9 8.84 -11.18 -1.76
C LEU A 9 9.25 -12.29 -2.73
N LEU A 10 10.00 -13.26 -2.23
CA LEU A 10 10.46 -14.42 -2.96
C LEU A 10 9.24 -15.34 -3.04
N ALA A 11 8.58 -15.33 -4.20
CA ALA A 11 7.82 -16.49 -4.64
C ALA A 11 8.83 -17.62 -4.88
N VAL A 12 9.22 -18.33 -3.84
CA VAL A 12 9.86 -19.64 -3.99
C VAL A 12 8.88 -20.68 -3.51
N LEU A 13 8.55 -21.58 -4.42
CA LEU A 13 8.12 -22.95 -4.15
C LEU A 13 9.18 -23.68 -3.29
N ILE A 14 9.35 -23.27 -2.03
CA ILE A 14 10.01 -24.08 -1.01
C ILE A 14 8.88 -24.68 -0.18
N GLY A 15 8.81 -26.00 -0.18
CA GLY A 15 7.90 -26.75 0.69
C GLY A 15 7.94 -26.16 2.09
N LEU A 16 6.80 -25.59 2.52
CA LEU A 16 6.69 -25.06 3.86
C LEU A 16 6.91 -26.19 4.87
N PRO A 17 7.60 -25.94 5.99
CA PRO A 17 7.56 -26.85 7.11
C PRO A 17 6.10 -26.97 7.54
N LEU A 18 5.62 -28.21 7.69
CA LEU A 18 4.34 -28.51 8.31
C LEU A 18 4.40 -28.04 9.77
N TRP A 19 3.97 -26.80 10.04
CA TRP A 19 3.61 -26.39 11.39
C TRP A 19 2.35 -27.17 11.73
N TRP A 20 2.45 -28.13 12.65
CA TRP A 20 1.28 -28.80 13.19
C TRP A 20 0.47 -27.76 13.97
N PHE A 21 -0.63 -27.28 13.38
CA PHE A 21 -1.52 -26.33 14.02
C PHE A 21 -2.29 -27.03 15.15
N THR A 22 -1.87 -26.83 16.40
CA THR A 22 -2.68 -27.23 17.55
C THR A 22 -3.80 -26.20 17.74
N ALA A 23 -4.95 -26.43 17.12
CA ALA A 23 -6.19 -25.71 17.45
C ALA A 23 -6.59 -26.08 18.90
N GLY A 24 -6.38 -25.19 19.86
CA GLY A 24 -6.64 -25.58 21.25
C GLY A 24 -6.30 -24.63 22.38
N ALA A 25 -5.53 -23.56 22.15
CA ALA A 25 -5.13 -22.67 23.23
C ALA A 25 -6.23 -21.64 23.58
N ASN A 26 -6.31 -21.27 24.85
CA ASN A 26 -6.89 -19.99 25.26
C ASN A 26 -5.93 -18.90 24.82
N VAL A 27 -6.16 -18.34 23.63
CA VAL A 27 -5.35 -17.22 23.10
C VAL A 27 -6.03 -15.92 23.50
N ASP A 28 -5.24 -14.98 24.02
CA ASP A 28 -5.70 -13.64 24.38
C ASP A 28 -6.28 -12.91 23.14
N PRO A 29 -7.57 -12.47 23.19
CA PRO A 29 -8.19 -11.74 22.11
C PRO A 29 -7.44 -10.49 21.64
N ALA A 30 -6.70 -9.83 22.53
CA ALA A 30 -6.01 -8.58 22.23
C ALA A 30 -4.84 -8.75 21.24
N VAL A 31 -4.27 -9.95 21.15
CA VAL A 31 -3.06 -10.23 20.34
C VAL A 31 -3.25 -11.36 19.33
N ALA A 32 -4.36 -12.10 19.40
CA ALA A 32 -4.64 -13.20 18.48
C ALA A 32 -5.00 -12.68 17.08
N ILE A 33 -4.25 -13.13 16.08
CA ILE A 33 -4.45 -12.77 14.67
C ILE A 33 -4.93 -13.96 13.83
N PRO A 34 -5.73 -13.73 12.77
CA PRO A 34 -6.06 -14.77 11.80
C PRO A 34 -4.82 -15.33 11.07
N GLN A 35 -4.86 -16.61 10.74
CA GLN A 35 -3.81 -17.32 10.01
C GLN A 35 -4.22 -17.54 8.57
N PHE A 36 -3.47 -16.95 7.63
CA PHE A 36 -3.71 -17.04 6.19
C PHE A 36 -2.96 -18.24 5.60
N SER A 37 -3.58 -18.97 4.67
CA SER A 37 -2.95 -20.12 4.00
C SER A 37 -1.85 -19.72 3.02
N HIS A 38 -1.86 -18.46 2.56
CA HIS A 38 -0.89 -17.89 1.62
C HIS A 38 -0.34 -16.59 2.18
N GLN A 39 0.95 -16.37 2.01
CA GLN A 39 1.59 -15.09 2.37
C GLN A 39 1.17 -13.98 1.42
N SER A 40 1.14 -12.74 1.89
CA SER A 40 0.97 -11.57 1.02
C SER A 40 2.07 -11.55 -0.04
N GLY A 41 1.74 -11.21 -1.27
CA GLY A 41 2.72 -11.17 -2.35
C GLY A 41 2.16 -11.43 -3.73
N TYR A 42 3.06 -11.73 -4.66
CA TYR A 42 2.75 -11.99 -6.06
C TYR A 42 2.53 -13.48 -6.33
N TYR A 43 1.51 -13.78 -7.11
CA TYR A 43 1.13 -15.12 -7.53
C TYR A 43 0.87 -15.14 -9.03
N GLU A 44 1.61 -15.96 -9.78
CA GLU A 44 1.43 -16.11 -11.22
C GLU A 44 0.11 -16.79 -11.60
N GLN A 45 -0.49 -17.52 -10.66
CA GLN A 45 -1.70 -18.32 -10.87
C GLN A 45 -2.74 -18.02 -9.80
N ALA A 46 -3.98 -18.42 -10.07
CA ALA A 46 -5.07 -18.31 -9.12
C ALA A 46 -4.76 -19.08 -7.83
N ILE A 47 -5.19 -18.53 -6.69
CA ILE A 47 -5.04 -19.14 -5.37
C ILE A 47 -6.38 -19.25 -4.65
N THR A 48 -6.51 -20.28 -3.81
CA THR A 48 -7.63 -20.42 -2.88
C THR A 48 -7.15 -20.06 -1.48
N LEU A 49 -7.52 -18.87 -1.02
CA LEU A 49 -7.13 -18.32 0.26
C LEU A 49 -8.05 -18.80 1.37
N SER A 50 -7.52 -19.65 2.24
CA SER A 50 -8.18 -20.05 3.49
C SER A 50 -7.64 -19.21 4.64
N VAL A 51 -8.52 -18.70 5.49
CA VAL A 51 -8.13 -17.96 6.70
C VAL A 51 -8.73 -18.67 7.92
N ARG A 52 -7.91 -18.92 8.93
CA ARG A 52 -8.26 -19.73 10.10
C ARG A 52 -8.03 -18.97 11.39
N SER A 53 -8.80 -19.30 12.41
CA SER A 53 -8.57 -18.82 13.78
C SER A 53 -7.63 -19.77 14.53
N PRO A 54 -6.56 -19.28 15.18
CA PRO A 54 -5.79 -20.07 16.14
C PRO A 54 -6.54 -20.28 17.47
N ALA A 55 -7.53 -19.44 17.79
CA ALA A 55 -8.32 -19.48 19.01
C ALA A 55 -9.58 -20.35 18.83
N ARG A 56 -9.90 -21.15 19.85
CA ARG A 56 -11.16 -21.92 19.88
C ARG A 56 -12.36 -20.99 19.84
N ARG A 57 -13.36 -21.33 19.01
CA ARG A 57 -14.67 -20.66 18.90
C ARG A 57 -14.64 -19.20 18.41
N ALA A 58 -13.49 -18.63 18.10
CA ALA A 58 -13.42 -17.34 17.43
C ALA A 58 -13.68 -17.52 15.93
N ALA A 59 -14.59 -16.71 15.38
CA ALA A 59 -14.90 -16.68 13.96
C ALA A 59 -13.93 -15.76 13.23
N VAL A 60 -13.69 -16.04 11.95
CA VAL A 60 -12.89 -15.20 11.07
C VAL A 60 -13.82 -14.20 10.37
N LEU A 61 -13.45 -12.92 10.43
CA LEU A 61 -14.09 -11.84 9.68
C LEU A 61 -13.14 -11.41 8.55
N LEU A 62 -13.66 -11.11 7.37
CA LEU A 62 -12.85 -10.78 6.19
C LEU A 62 -13.55 -9.80 5.26
N THR A 63 -12.80 -8.81 4.76
CA THR A 63 -13.22 -7.87 3.72
C THR A 63 -12.13 -7.76 2.64
N THR A 64 -12.52 -7.35 1.43
CA THR A 64 -11.61 -7.19 0.28
C THR A 64 -11.69 -5.80 -0.36
N ASP A 65 -12.46 -4.89 0.23
CA ASP A 65 -12.81 -3.56 -0.27
C ASP A 65 -12.14 -2.42 0.53
N GLY A 66 -11.21 -2.78 1.41
CA GLY A 66 -10.50 -1.85 2.30
C GLY A 66 -11.23 -1.55 3.60
N ARG A 67 -12.50 -1.93 3.77
CA ARG A 67 -13.23 -1.71 5.02
C ARG A 67 -12.64 -2.53 6.16
N THR A 68 -12.72 -2.02 7.37
CA THR A 68 -12.41 -2.80 8.56
C THR A 68 -13.50 -3.87 8.79
N PRO A 69 -13.18 -5.18 8.82
CA PRO A 69 -14.20 -6.23 8.89
C PRO A 69 -15.07 -6.12 10.15
N THR A 70 -16.39 -6.16 10.02
CA THR A 70 -17.36 -6.10 11.12
C THR A 70 -17.98 -7.47 11.37
N THR A 71 -18.88 -7.56 12.36
CA THR A 71 -19.59 -8.82 12.67
C THR A 71 -20.44 -9.35 11.50
N ALA A 72 -20.76 -8.51 10.51
CA ALA A 72 -21.47 -8.89 9.29
C ALA A 72 -20.56 -9.59 8.26
N ASP A 73 -19.24 -9.37 8.34
CA ASP A 73 -18.28 -9.80 7.33
C ASP A 73 -17.68 -11.19 7.67
N ARG A 74 -18.51 -12.12 8.17
CA ARG A 74 -18.05 -13.47 8.56
C ARG A 74 -17.61 -14.27 7.34
N LEU A 75 -16.39 -14.79 7.38
CA LEU A 75 -15.88 -15.70 6.36
C LEU A 75 -16.50 -17.09 6.56
N THR A 76 -17.30 -17.53 5.59
CA THR A 76 -17.93 -18.86 5.61
C THR A 76 -17.22 -19.86 4.71
N GLU A 77 -16.59 -19.39 3.63
CA GLU A 77 -15.93 -20.21 2.61
C GLU A 77 -14.54 -19.62 2.29
N PRO A 78 -13.59 -20.44 1.82
CA PRO A 78 -12.32 -19.93 1.29
C PRO A 78 -12.53 -18.91 0.16
N LEU A 79 -11.70 -17.88 0.12
CA LEU A 79 -11.73 -16.86 -0.91
C LEU A 79 -10.94 -17.32 -2.13
N VAL A 80 -11.59 -17.41 -3.29
CA VAL A 80 -10.90 -17.73 -4.55
C VAL A 80 -10.41 -16.43 -5.19
N LEU A 81 -9.10 -16.28 -5.32
CA LEU A 81 -8.47 -15.18 -6.04
C LEU A 81 -8.00 -15.69 -7.39
N SER A 82 -8.73 -15.35 -8.44
CA SER A 82 -8.48 -15.77 -9.82
C SER A 82 -8.43 -14.59 -10.79
N GLY A 83 -7.96 -14.82 -12.02
CA GLY A 83 -7.79 -13.77 -13.01
C GLY A 83 -6.71 -12.76 -12.64
N GLN A 84 -6.60 -11.70 -13.44
CA GLN A 84 -5.67 -10.60 -13.21
C GLN A 84 -6.28 -9.62 -12.20
N GLN A 85 -5.78 -9.61 -10.97
CA GLN A 85 -6.31 -8.72 -9.92
C GLN A 85 -5.30 -8.38 -8.83
N VAL A 86 -5.65 -7.34 -8.07
CA VAL A 86 -5.02 -7.01 -6.79
C VAL A 86 -6.08 -7.13 -5.70
N ALA A 87 -5.87 -8.03 -4.74
CA ALA A 87 -6.80 -8.23 -3.63
C ALA A 87 -6.22 -7.66 -2.35
N ALA A 88 -6.84 -6.59 -1.82
CA ALA A 88 -6.51 -5.98 -0.54
C ALA A 88 -7.39 -6.61 0.55
N VAL A 89 -6.90 -7.64 1.21
CA VAL A 89 -7.66 -8.45 2.17
C VAL A 89 -7.39 -7.95 3.59
N LYS A 90 -8.45 -7.54 4.31
CA LYS A 90 -8.40 -7.30 5.75
C LYS A 90 -9.11 -8.43 6.48
N SER A 91 -8.55 -8.90 7.59
CA SER A 91 -9.17 -9.92 8.42
C SER A 91 -8.93 -9.68 9.91
N ARG A 92 -9.88 -10.08 10.74
CA ARG A 92 -9.73 -10.14 12.21
C ARG A 92 -10.59 -11.26 12.79
N LEU A 93 -10.39 -11.53 14.08
CA LEU A 93 -11.13 -12.55 14.81
C LEU A 93 -12.30 -11.93 15.61
N LEU A 94 -13.38 -12.68 15.74
CA LEU A 94 -14.57 -12.34 16.54
C LEU A 94 -14.85 -13.45 17.55
N TRP A 95 -14.79 -13.13 18.85
CA TRP A 95 -15.07 -14.08 19.93
C TRP A 95 -16.57 -14.18 20.23
N PRO A 96 -17.04 -15.27 20.86
CA PRO A 96 -18.45 -15.48 21.18
C PRO A 96 -19.08 -14.39 22.07
N ASP A 97 -18.27 -13.71 22.88
CA ASP A 97 -18.66 -12.60 23.76
C ASP A 97 -18.74 -11.25 23.02
N GLY A 98 -18.44 -11.21 21.72
CA GLY A 98 -18.47 -10.01 20.88
C GLY A 98 -17.15 -9.27 20.79
N LEU A 99 -16.09 -9.72 21.47
CA LEU A 99 -14.77 -9.09 21.36
C LEU A 99 -14.21 -9.23 19.94
N LEU A 100 -13.57 -8.16 19.48
CA LEU A 100 -12.96 -8.08 18.15
C LEU A 100 -11.44 -7.95 18.30
N GLY A 101 -10.72 -8.82 17.61
CA GLY A 101 -9.26 -8.85 17.63
C GLY A 101 -8.61 -7.78 16.74
N PRO A 102 -7.28 -7.72 16.74
CA PRO A 102 -6.53 -6.85 15.85
C PRO A 102 -6.80 -7.16 14.36
N VAL A 103 -6.72 -6.13 13.53
CA VAL A 103 -6.89 -6.23 12.08
C VAL A 103 -5.54 -6.55 11.43
N VAL A 104 -5.53 -7.58 10.59
CA VAL A 104 -4.41 -7.92 9.71
C VAL A 104 -4.79 -7.59 8.28
N ALA A 105 -3.92 -6.88 7.57
CA ALA A 105 -4.06 -6.59 6.14
C ALA A 105 -3.02 -7.37 5.34
N GLN A 106 -3.44 -8.05 4.28
CA GLN A 106 -2.57 -8.68 3.29
C GLN A 106 -2.97 -8.26 1.88
N THR A 107 -2.00 -8.05 1.01
CA THR A 107 -2.23 -7.78 -0.41
C THR A 107 -1.74 -8.93 -1.27
N TYR A 108 -2.58 -9.37 -2.20
CA TYR A 108 -2.25 -10.42 -3.17
C TYR A 108 -2.30 -9.84 -4.58
N PHE A 109 -1.19 -9.93 -5.31
CA PHE A 109 -1.12 -9.60 -6.74
C PHE A 109 -1.24 -10.90 -7.52
N VAL A 110 -2.39 -11.15 -8.14
CA VAL A 110 -2.68 -12.43 -8.79
C VAL A 110 -2.69 -12.24 -10.30
N ASN A 111 -1.88 -13.05 -11.00
CA ASN A 111 -1.72 -13.07 -12.45
C ASN A 111 -1.57 -11.66 -13.05
N LEU A 112 -0.83 -10.80 -12.37
CA LEU A 112 -0.70 -9.41 -12.75
C LEU A 112 0.49 -9.24 -13.70
N GLN A 113 0.21 -9.17 -15.00
CA GLN A 113 1.22 -8.96 -16.04
C GLN A 113 1.39 -7.46 -16.28
N THR A 114 2.51 -6.91 -15.82
CA THR A 114 2.82 -5.47 -15.96
C THR A 114 4.33 -5.27 -15.98
N ALA A 115 4.78 -4.34 -16.84
CA ALA A 115 6.16 -3.88 -16.87
C ALA A 115 6.45 -2.80 -15.82
N LEU A 116 5.41 -2.22 -15.23
CA LEU A 116 5.53 -1.22 -14.17
C LEU A 116 5.45 -1.90 -12.80
N PRO A 117 6.22 -1.42 -11.80
CA PRO A 117 5.98 -1.72 -10.41
C PRO A 117 4.58 -1.31 -10.00
N VAL A 118 4.09 -1.98 -8.98
CA VAL A 118 2.71 -1.84 -8.50
C VAL A 118 2.74 -1.28 -7.10
N LEU A 119 1.87 -0.31 -6.83
CA LEU A 119 1.64 0.22 -5.50
C LEU A 119 0.16 0.04 -5.17
N ASN A 120 -0.16 -0.78 -4.17
CA ASN A 120 -1.50 -0.86 -3.60
C ASN A 120 -1.58 -0.05 -2.31
N LEU A 121 -2.58 0.81 -2.20
CA LEU A 121 -2.94 1.50 -0.98
C LEU A 121 -4.22 0.88 -0.41
N THR A 122 -4.15 0.39 0.83
CA THR A 122 -5.33 -0.12 1.54
C THR A 122 -5.73 0.88 2.60
N VAL A 123 -6.92 1.46 2.47
CA VAL A 123 -7.45 2.57 3.28
C VAL A 123 -8.92 2.30 3.58
N GLU A 124 -9.40 2.73 4.75
CA GLU A 124 -10.84 2.72 5.03
C GLU A 124 -11.59 3.55 3.99
N PRO A 125 -12.67 3.06 3.34
CA PRO A 125 -13.39 3.83 2.33
C PRO A 125 -13.94 5.17 2.84
N ASP A 126 -14.42 5.23 4.08
CA ASP A 126 -14.92 6.49 4.68
C ASP A 126 -13.81 7.53 4.77
N ASP A 127 -12.59 7.11 5.12
CA ASP A 127 -11.41 7.99 5.15
C ASP A 127 -11.08 8.61 3.79
N LEU A 128 -11.54 8.00 2.69
CA LEU A 128 -11.38 8.52 1.34
C LEU A 128 -12.61 9.32 0.87
N TRP A 129 -13.81 8.78 1.08
CA TRP A 129 -15.02 9.18 0.34
C TRP A 129 -16.13 9.75 1.22
N ASP A 130 -16.03 9.69 2.53
CA ASP A 130 -17.03 10.26 3.43
C ASP A 130 -17.12 11.78 3.27
N GLU A 131 -18.33 12.33 3.41
CA GLU A 131 -18.58 13.77 3.24
C GLU A 131 -17.89 14.62 4.30
N THR A 132 -17.68 14.09 5.51
CA THR A 132 -17.10 14.80 6.64
C THR A 132 -15.60 14.56 6.75
N VAL A 133 -15.16 13.30 6.62
CA VAL A 133 -13.75 12.92 6.87
C VAL A 133 -13.00 12.49 5.61
N GLY A 134 -13.69 12.22 4.51
CA GLY A 134 -13.10 11.71 3.28
C GLY A 134 -12.15 12.70 2.63
N ILE A 135 -10.87 12.32 2.49
CA ILE A 135 -9.83 13.22 1.95
C ILE A 135 -10.02 13.54 0.46
N TYR A 136 -10.74 12.69 -0.30
CA TYR A 136 -11.03 12.97 -1.71
C TYR A 136 -12.22 13.91 -1.90
N VAL A 137 -13.15 13.94 -0.95
CA VAL A 137 -14.28 14.89 -0.93
C VAL A 137 -13.82 16.25 -0.41
N ASN A 138 -13.12 16.23 0.72
CA ASN A 138 -12.69 17.43 1.42
C ASN A 138 -11.30 17.91 0.97
N THR A 139 -11.21 18.28 -0.31
CA THR A 139 -9.93 18.59 -0.96
C THR A 139 -9.20 19.81 -0.38
N ALA A 140 -9.88 20.65 0.41
CA ALA A 140 -9.28 21.77 1.12
C ALA A 140 -8.61 21.38 2.46
N GLY A 141 -8.79 20.16 2.94
CA GLY A 141 -8.22 19.68 4.20
C GLY A 141 -6.70 19.83 4.29
N ARG A 142 -6.19 20.24 5.47
CA ARG A 142 -4.76 20.48 5.76
C ARG A 142 -4.40 20.06 7.19
N GLY A 143 -3.13 19.77 7.42
CA GLY A 143 -2.61 19.39 8.74
C GLY A 143 -2.76 17.90 9.05
N ALA A 144 -2.34 17.52 10.25
CA ALA A 144 -2.37 16.15 10.73
C ALA A 144 -3.81 15.60 10.79
N ASP A 145 -4.80 16.45 11.05
CA ASP A 145 -6.23 16.09 11.12
C ASP A 145 -6.80 15.57 9.79
N TRP A 146 -6.10 15.81 8.69
CA TRP A 146 -6.48 15.34 7.35
C TRP A 146 -5.59 14.20 6.85
N GLU A 147 -4.82 13.59 7.76
CA GLU A 147 -4.11 12.34 7.53
C GLU A 147 -5.01 11.15 7.81
N ARG A 148 -4.97 10.16 6.92
CA ARG A 148 -5.73 8.92 7.05
C ARG A 148 -4.81 7.73 7.19
N PRO A 149 -5.05 6.83 8.16
CA PRO A 149 -4.24 5.63 8.29
C PRO A 149 -4.47 4.71 7.08
N GLY A 150 -3.42 3.98 6.70
CA GLY A 150 -3.53 2.97 5.68
C GLY A 150 -2.30 2.07 5.64
N THR A 151 -2.32 1.13 4.70
CA THR A 151 -1.18 0.28 4.39
C THR A 151 -0.79 0.50 2.94
N ALA A 152 0.50 0.68 2.67
CA ALA A 152 1.05 0.72 1.33
C ALA A 152 1.84 -0.57 1.08
N VAL A 153 1.55 -1.22 -0.05
CA VAL A 153 2.28 -2.39 -0.53
C VAL A 153 2.84 -2.07 -1.90
N PHE A 154 4.17 -2.05 -2.00
CA PHE A 154 4.89 -1.87 -3.25
C PHE A 154 5.47 -3.21 -3.69
N PHE A 155 5.38 -3.51 -4.98
CA PHE A 155 6.00 -4.69 -5.58
C PHE A 155 6.54 -4.37 -6.97
N ASP A 156 7.80 -4.70 -7.23
CA ASP A 156 8.42 -4.65 -8.55
C ASP A 156 8.42 -6.07 -9.15
N PRO A 157 7.60 -6.34 -10.18
CA PRO A 157 7.50 -7.67 -10.77
C PRO A 157 8.75 -8.07 -11.55
N ILE A 158 9.58 -7.12 -11.98
CA ILE A 158 10.82 -7.39 -12.71
C ILE A 158 11.92 -7.75 -11.72
N ALA A 159 12.11 -6.92 -10.68
CA ALA A 159 13.13 -7.16 -9.66
C ALA A 159 12.71 -8.20 -8.60
N GLN A 160 11.45 -8.62 -8.59
CA GLN A 160 10.85 -9.55 -7.61
C GLN A 160 11.09 -9.12 -6.15
N ASN A 161 10.98 -7.83 -5.89
CA ASN A 161 11.17 -7.25 -4.56
C ASN A 161 10.09 -6.22 -4.25
N GLY A 162 10.01 -5.81 -2.99
CA GLY A 162 8.98 -4.89 -2.56
C GLY A 162 9.04 -4.56 -1.08
N TRP A 163 8.01 -3.88 -0.60
CA TRP A 163 7.87 -3.51 0.81
C TRP A 163 6.39 -3.37 1.19
N VAL A 164 6.13 -3.52 2.48
CA VAL A 164 4.82 -3.33 3.10
C VAL A 164 5.00 -2.40 4.28
N GLU A 165 4.27 -1.28 4.30
CA GLU A 165 4.40 -0.28 5.36
C GLU A 165 3.06 0.23 5.82
N THR A 166 2.95 0.51 7.13
CA THR A 166 1.84 1.30 7.66
C THR A 166 2.14 2.77 7.43
N ILE A 167 1.16 3.49 6.88
CA ILE A 167 1.33 4.86 6.43
C ILE A 167 0.24 5.79 6.97
N GLY A 168 0.57 7.07 7.04
CA GLY A 168 -0.40 8.16 6.93
C GLY A 168 -0.54 8.58 5.46
N LEU A 169 -1.77 8.82 5.03
CA LEU A 169 -2.11 9.23 3.67
C LEU A 169 -2.74 10.62 3.69
N ARG A 170 -2.30 11.51 2.80
CA ARG A 170 -2.91 12.85 2.60
C ARG A 170 -2.92 13.23 1.14
N LEU A 171 -3.86 14.09 0.75
CA LEU A 171 -3.76 14.75 -0.56
C LEU A 171 -2.50 15.62 -0.65
N HIS A 172 -1.86 15.57 -1.81
CA HIS A 172 -0.71 16.38 -2.20
C HIS A 172 -1.14 17.45 -3.21
N GLY A 173 -0.54 18.64 -3.12
CA GLY A 173 -0.68 19.70 -4.10
C GLY A 173 -1.38 20.95 -3.57
N GLY A 174 -1.59 21.91 -4.46
CA GLY A 174 -2.36 23.13 -4.22
C GLY A 174 -3.71 23.02 -4.93
N GLY A 175 -3.81 23.64 -6.11
CA GLY A 175 -4.98 23.60 -6.99
C GLY A 175 -5.24 22.22 -7.61
N SER A 176 -4.19 21.43 -7.87
CA SER A 176 -4.33 20.08 -8.46
C SER A 176 -5.12 19.08 -7.62
N ARG A 177 -5.39 19.41 -6.35
CA ARG A 177 -6.25 18.60 -5.48
C ARG A 177 -7.72 18.65 -5.91
N ALA A 178 -8.11 19.62 -6.72
CA ALA A 178 -9.44 19.68 -7.32
C ALA A 178 -9.61 18.71 -8.51
N PHE A 179 -8.53 18.23 -9.13
CA PHE A 179 -8.61 17.33 -10.28
C PHE A 179 -9.07 15.92 -9.90
N GLU A 180 -9.70 15.19 -10.81
CA GLU A 180 -10.14 13.81 -10.59
C GLU A 180 -8.96 12.90 -10.19
N LYS A 181 -7.86 12.96 -10.95
CA LYS A 181 -6.61 12.25 -10.66
C LYS A 181 -5.75 13.04 -9.66
N LYS A 182 -5.90 12.74 -8.38
CA LYS A 182 -5.24 13.47 -7.28
C LYS A 182 -3.89 12.87 -6.90
N SER A 183 -2.94 13.73 -6.56
CA SER A 183 -1.66 13.29 -5.99
C SER A 183 -1.83 12.97 -4.50
N LEU A 184 -1.08 11.99 -3.98
CA LEU A 184 -1.10 11.58 -2.58
C LEU A 184 0.30 11.70 -1.95
N ARG A 185 0.37 11.97 -0.65
CA ARG A 185 1.58 11.88 0.17
C ARG A 185 1.46 10.67 1.07
N LEU A 186 2.51 9.86 1.08
CA LEU A 186 2.70 8.77 2.03
C LEU A 186 3.61 9.28 3.15
N TYR A 187 3.21 9.06 4.39
CA TYR A 187 3.99 9.34 5.60
C TYR A 187 4.26 8.01 6.30
N PHE A 188 5.52 7.59 6.40
CA PHE A 188 5.83 6.29 7.02
C PHE A 188 5.74 6.38 8.54
N ARG A 189 5.02 5.44 9.17
CA ARG A 189 4.76 5.46 10.62
C ARG A 189 5.99 5.10 11.44
N ASP A 190 6.82 4.19 10.95
CA ASP A 190 8.09 3.82 11.59
C ASP A 190 9.23 4.79 11.25
N GLU A 191 8.90 6.09 11.16
CA GLU A 191 9.77 7.23 10.84
C GLU A 191 10.36 7.24 9.42
N ARG A 192 10.78 6.08 8.88
CA ARG A 192 11.49 5.93 7.60
C ARG A 192 11.20 4.58 6.95
N LEU A 193 10.93 4.59 5.65
CA LEU A 193 11.10 3.45 4.75
C LEU A 193 12.59 3.34 4.40
N VAL A 194 13.20 2.17 4.59
CA VAL A 194 14.55 1.87 4.11
C VAL A 194 14.44 0.96 2.88
N TYR A 195 14.64 1.51 1.69
CA TYR A 195 14.46 0.80 0.43
C TYR A 195 15.21 1.51 -0.72
N PRO A 196 15.89 0.81 -1.65
CA PRO A 196 16.59 1.42 -2.78
C PRO A 196 15.61 1.76 -3.92
N LEU A 197 14.65 2.65 -3.64
CA LEU A 197 13.49 2.87 -4.51
C LEU A 197 13.86 3.28 -5.94
N PHE A 198 14.93 4.06 -6.08
CA PHE A 198 15.41 4.63 -7.34
C PHE A 198 16.73 4.01 -7.82
N GLY A 199 17.08 2.82 -7.31
CA GLY A 199 18.35 2.14 -7.60
C GLY A 199 19.35 2.22 -6.45
N GLU A 200 20.56 1.67 -6.69
CA GLU A 200 21.58 1.51 -5.65
C GLU A 200 22.40 2.77 -5.35
N VAL A 201 22.16 3.86 -6.10
CA VAL A 201 22.87 5.13 -5.94
C VAL A 201 21.91 6.23 -5.48
N GLY A 202 22.23 6.88 -4.37
CA GLY A 202 21.46 7.99 -3.77
C GLY A 202 20.65 7.59 -2.54
N ALA A 203 19.54 8.29 -2.24
CA ALA A 203 18.72 7.98 -1.05
C ALA A 203 18.27 6.53 -0.98
N MET A 204 18.51 5.95 0.20
CA MET A 204 18.03 4.62 0.60
C MET A 204 16.93 4.71 1.66
N GLU A 205 16.67 5.92 2.18
CA GLU A 205 15.74 6.14 3.29
C GLU A 205 14.75 7.24 2.94
N PHE A 206 13.46 7.00 3.18
CA PHE A 206 12.39 7.93 2.89
C PHE A 206 11.47 8.09 4.09
N ARG A 207 11.31 9.32 4.57
CA ARG A 207 10.27 9.64 5.57
C ARG A 207 8.91 9.83 4.93
N GLN A 208 8.91 10.30 3.68
CA GLN A 208 7.72 10.61 2.90
C GLN A 208 7.99 10.32 1.43
N LEU A 209 6.97 9.83 0.75
CA LEU A 209 6.94 9.76 -0.71
C LEU A 209 5.71 10.50 -1.24
N VAL A 210 5.75 10.87 -2.51
CA VAL A 210 4.59 11.40 -3.22
C VAL A 210 4.20 10.42 -4.31
N VAL A 211 2.93 10.02 -4.33
CA VAL A 211 2.29 9.34 -5.46
C VAL A 211 1.71 10.44 -6.34
N HIS A 212 2.50 10.92 -7.28
CA HIS A 212 2.23 12.13 -8.05
C HIS A 212 1.41 11.82 -9.30
N SER A 213 0.31 12.55 -9.48
CA SER A 213 -0.62 12.37 -10.60
C SER A 213 -0.18 13.05 -11.89
N GLY A 214 0.91 13.81 -11.86
CA GLY A 214 1.32 14.65 -12.99
C GLY A 214 0.31 15.76 -13.28
N GLY A 215 -0.42 16.26 -12.27
CA GLY A 215 -1.56 17.16 -12.50
C GLY A 215 -1.24 18.45 -13.27
N GLN A 216 0.01 18.91 -13.29
CA GLN A 216 0.43 20.09 -14.07
C GLN A 216 0.85 19.74 -15.51
N ASP A 217 0.96 18.45 -15.84
CA ASP A 217 1.12 17.99 -17.23
C ASP A 217 -0.21 17.96 -17.98
N LEU A 218 -1.30 18.35 -17.32
CA LEU A 218 -2.59 18.60 -17.95
C LEU A 218 -2.41 19.67 -19.03
N GLY A 219 -2.49 19.27 -20.29
CA GLY A 219 -2.47 20.21 -21.41
C GLY A 219 -3.62 21.23 -21.33
N GLU A 220 -3.50 22.31 -22.08
CA GLU A 220 -4.48 23.42 -22.19
C GLU A 220 -5.92 22.95 -22.50
N PHE A 221 -6.05 21.75 -23.07
CA PHE A 221 -7.33 21.12 -23.41
C PHE A 221 -7.76 19.98 -22.48
N ALA A 222 -7.16 19.81 -21.30
CA ALA A 222 -7.51 18.79 -20.30
C ALA A 222 -7.50 17.32 -20.77
N LEU A 223 -7.03 17.03 -21.99
CA LEU A 223 -7.11 15.71 -22.63
C LEU A 223 -5.74 15.05 -22.89
N SER A 224 -4.65 15.64 -22.43
CA SER A 224 -3.31 15.06 -22.62
C SER A 224 -2.54 15.07 -21.31
N TRP A 225 -2.51 13.89 -20.67
CA TRP A 225 -1.70 13.61 -19.49
C TRP A 225 -0.48 12.80 -19.92
N THR A 226 0.59 13.48 -20.32
CA THR A 226 1.80 12.75 -20.76
C THR A 226 2.48 12.04 -19.59
N LEU A 227 2.38 12.60 -18.38
CA LEU A 227 3.14 12.19 -17.18
C LEU A 227 4.66 12.28 -17.34
N LEU A 228 5.14 12.91 -18.41
CA LEU A 228 6.56 12.89 -18.78
C LEU A 228 7.27 14.21 -18.52
N ARG A 229 6.60 15.37 -18.57
CA ARG A 229 7.34 16.65 -18.61
C ARG A 229 8.05 16.92 -17.28
N ASP A 230 7.35 16.72 -16.16
CA ASP A 230 7.93 16.92 -14.83
C ASP A 230 9.05 15.91 -14.53
N GLN A 231 8.89 14.65 -14.93
CA GLN A 231 9.93 13.63 -14.76
C GLN A 231 11.15 13.94 -15.63
N LEU A 232 10.95 14.23 -16.91
CA LEU A 232 12.01 14.58 -17.85
C LEU A 232 12.80 15.81 -17.39
N ALA A 233 12.11 16.88 -16.97
CA ALA A 233 12.76 18.06 -16.43
C ALA A 233 13.56 17.74 -15.16
N SER A 234 13.02 16.87 -14.29
CA SER A 234 13.71 16.44 -13.07
C SER A 234 14.94 15.58 -13.34
N GLU A 235 14.89 14.71 -14.36
CA GLU A 235 16.00 13.87 -14.80
C GLU A 235 17.10 14.70 -15.45
N LEU A 236 16.76 15.60 -16.39
CA LEU A 236 17.73 16.52 -17.01
C LEU A 236 18.44 17.38 -15.96
N ALA A 237 17.71 17.87 -14.96
CA ALA A 237 18.32 18.61 -13.84
C ALA A 237 19.35 17.76 -13.09
N GLN A 238 19.06 16.48 -12.83
CA GLN A 238 20.01 15.56 -12.17
C GLN A 238 21.23 15.29 -13.05
N GLU A 239 21.05 15.10 -14.37
CA GLU A 239 22.16 14.92 -15.32
C GLU A 239 23.08 16.15 -15.37
N MET A 240 22.51 17.34 -15.18
CA MET A 240 23.27 18.60 -15.04
C MET A 240 23.91 18.79 -13.65
N GLY A 241 23.75 17.83 -12.73
CA GLY A 241 24.28 17.90 -11.37
C GLY A 241 23.46 18.78 -10.42
N LEU A 242 22.22 19.11 -10.77
CA LEU A 242 21.32 19.89 -9.91
C LEU A 242 20.51 19.00 -8.98
N TYR A 243 20.15 19.57 -7.82
CA TYR A 243 19.29 18.90 -6.85
C TYR A 243 17.85 18.85 -7.32
N SER A 244 17.38 17.66 -7.70
CA SER A 244 16.02 17.45 -8.18
C SER A 244 15.43 16.14 -7.65
N PRO A 245 14.10 16.05 -7.46
CA PRO A 245 13.48 14.81 -6.98
C PRO A 245 13.57 13.68 -8.01
N ARG A 246 13.90 12.48 -7.54
CA ARG A 246 13.79 11.27 -8.36
C ARG A 246 12.36 10.78 -8.38
N SER A 247 11.98 10.19 -9.51
CA SER A 247 10.65 9.65 -9.74
C SER A 247 10.77 8.33 -10.48
N ARG A 248 9.82 7.42 -10.24
CA ARG A 248 9.63 6.23 -11.07
C ARG A 248 8.15 5.99 -11.34
N PRO A 249 7.77 5.56 -12.55
CA PRO A 249 6.39 5.20 -12.84
C PRO A 249 5.94 3.98 -12.03
N VAL A 250 4.70 4.01 -11.54
CA VAL A 250 4.05 2.90 -10.85
C VAL A 250 2.59 2.78 -11.31
N LEU A 251 2.07 1.55 -11.34
CA LEU A 251 0.64 1.28 -11.47
C LEU A 251 0.00 1.34 -10.07
N LEU A 252 -0.85 2.34 -9.84
CA LEU A 252 -1.51 2.53 -8.55
C LEU A 252 -2.80 1.71 -8.47
N PHE A 253 -2.98 1.05 -7.33
CA PHE A 253 -4.24 0.48 -6.89
C PHE A 253 -4.64 1.11 -5.55
N ILE A 254 -5.94 1.32 -5.34
CA ILE A 254 -6.50 1.70 -4.05
C ILE A 254 -7.59 0.69 -3.72
N ASN A 255 -7.46 0.03 -2.57
CA ASN A 255 -8.34 -1.06 -2.14
C ASN A 255 -8.52 -2.14 -3.23
N GLY A 256 -7.42 -2.48 -3.92
CA GLY A 256 -7.42 -3.47 -5.00
C GLY A 256 -7.99 -2.99 -6.34
N GLN A 257 -8.57 -1.78 -6.40
CA GLN A 257 -9.09 -1.21 -7.65
C GLN A 257 -8.00 -0.42 -8.39
N PRO A 258 -7.88 -0.52 -9.72
CA PRO A 258 -6.86 0.20 -10.48
C PRO A 258 -7.18 1.70 -10.59
N TRP A 259 -6.17 2.54 -10.36
CA TRP A 259 -6.22 4.01 -10.50
C TRP A 259 -5.33 4.54 -11.64
N GLY A 260 -4.66 3.63 -12.34
CA GLY A 260 -3.78 3.92 -13.48
C GLY A 260 -2.36 4.31 -13.07
N ILE A 261 -1.63 4.90 -14.02
CA ILE A 261 -0.20 5.21 -13.87
C ILE A 261 -0.02 6.48 -13.04
N TYR A 262 0.94 6.45 -12.12
CA TYR A 262 1.41 7.56 -11.29
C TYR A 262 2.92 7.58 -11.25
N LEU A 263 3.51 8.69 -10.78
CA LEU A 263 4.93 8.78 -10.47
C LEU A 263 5.14 8.66 -8.96
N LEU A 264 5.79 7.60 -8.50
CA LEU A 264 6.24 7.50 -7.12
C LEU A 264 7.58 8.24 -7.01
N ARG A 265 7.63 9.29 -6.19
CA ARG A 265 8.76 10.24 -6.18
C ARG A 265 9.18 10.71 -4.80
N ASP A 266 10.42 11.16 -4.74
CA ASP A 266 10.97 11.94 -3.64
C ASP A 266 10.10 13.16 -3.35
N ARG A 267 9.99 13.52 -2.07
CA ARG A 267 9.36 14.78 -1.67
C ARG A 267 10.43 15.85 -1.45
N PRO A 268 10.58 16.85 -2.33
CA PRO A 268 11.46 17.98 -2.06
C PRO A 268 10.90 18.80 -0.89
N ASN A 269 11.57 18.73 0.25
CA ASN A 269 11.31 19.55 1.43
C ASN A 269 12.64 19.78 2.16
N GLU A 270 12.63 20.58 3.23
CA GLU A 270 13.81 20.85 4.06
C GLU A 270 14.55 19.57 4.48
N ARG A 271 13.81 18.49 4.73
CA ARG A 271 14.39 17.21 5.16
C ARG A 271 15.03 16.45 4.01
N PHE A 272 14.44 16.46 2.82
CA PHE A 272 15.08 15.93 1.61
C PHE A 272 16.41 16.63 1.35
N LEU A 273 16.43 17.97 1.48
CA LEU A 273 17.67 18.73 1.30
C LEU A 273 18.72 18.32 2.34
N ARG A 274 18.33 18.22 3.62
CA ARG A 274 19.23 17.79 4.71
C ARG A 274 19.72 16.35 4.58
N ASP A 275 18.80 15.40 4.35
CA ASP A 275 19.08 13.97 4.32
C ASP A 275 19.92 13.57 3.10
N GLN A 276 19.87 14.35 2.00
CA GLN A 276 20.63 14.06 0.78
C GLN A 276 21.87 14.93 0.60
N TYR A 277 21.89 16.15 1.14
CA TYR A 277 22.91 17.15 0.77
C TYR A 277 23.58 17.86 1.96
N GLY A 278 23.17 17.60 3.21
CA GLY A 278 23.78 18.19 4.42
C GLY A 278 23.09 19.46 4.90
#